data_AF-A0A174F9D8-F1
#
_entry.id   AF-A0A174F9D8-F1
#
_cell.length_a   1.000
_cell.length_b   1.000
_cell.length_c   1.000
_cell.angle_alpha   90.00
_cell.angle_beta   90.00
_cell.angle_gamma   90.00
#
_symmetry.space_group_name_H-M   'P 1'
#
loop_
_entity.id
_entity.type
_entity.pdbx_description
1 polymer ?
#
loop_
_entity_poly.entity_id
_entity_poly.type
_entity_poly.pdbx_seq_one_letter_code
_entity_poly.pdbx_strand_id
1 'polypeptide(L)'
;MKRISLFLLLFLLLKATVMYSQDGHPETNFRIVPVSPNAASLGTFGMIPTDNYVGQANLTIPIYEIDLDGKKFPIALSYHTDGTRVAQEATWIGLGWTLQAGGCVVRQVQGTDDFAARGCYNLTDAPWLTNPRFEVTDQNLEKYMGYFKGDYDAEPDMFYFNAGGHSGSMYFDVLKNNRQLNAVPTIQTQEKVVKMVYNTSNKTWTMTDLEGYVYSFSTK
;
A
#
# COMPACT_ATOMS: atom_id res chain seq x y z
N MET A 1 27.64 18.52 61.85
CA MET A 1 26.40 18.82 61.11
C MET A 1 26.63 19.41 59.71
N LYS A 2 27.50 20.42 59.53
CA LYS A 2 27.76 21.04 58.21
C LYS A 2 28.26 20.08 57.12
N ARG A 3 29.08 19.07 57.47
CA ARG A 3 29.62 18.08 56.51
C ARG A 3 28.59 17.07 55.98
N ILE A 4 27.59 16.73 56.80
CA ILE A 4 26.49 15.82 56.42
C ILE A 4 25.49 16.54 55.50
N SER A 5 25.22 17.82 55.79
CA SER A 5 24.38 18.66 54.93
C SER A 5 24.98 18.85 53.54
N LEU A 6 26.32 18.97 53.44
CA LEU A 6 27.01 19.05 52.15
C LEU A 6 26.88 17.75 51.34
N PHE A 7 26.94 16.60 52.01
CA PHE A 7 26.83 15.29 51.37
C PHE A 7 25.40 15.01 50.85
N LEU A 8 24.39 15.42 51.63
CA LEU A 8 22.98 15.33 51.23
C LEU A 8 22.66 16.25 50.04
N LEU A 9 23.22 17.45 50.01
CA LEU A 9 23.06 18.38 48.89
C LEU A 9 23.68 17.84 47.60
N LEU A 10 24.86 17.22 47.70
CA LEU A 10 25.54 16.60 46.57
C LEU A 10 24.75 15.40 46.01
N PHE A 11 24.16 14.58 46.89
CA PHE A 11 23.31 13.46 46.49
C PHE A 11 22.00 13.91 45.81
N LEU A 12 21.46 15.08 46.21
CA LEU A 12 20.29 15.68 45.58
C LEU A 12 20.61 16.23 44.17
N LEU A 13 21.79 16.82 43.99
CA LEU A 13 22.26 17.34 42.70
C LEU A 13 22.55 16.21 41.69
N LEU A 14 23.02 15.05 42.15
CA LEU A 14 23.21 13.84 41.33
C LEU A 14 21.89 13.20 40.88
N LYS A 15 20.78 13.43 41.60
CA LYS A 15 19.43 12.99 41.20
C LYS A 15 18.75 13.95 40.23
N ALA A 16 19.20 15.21 40.16
CA ALA A 16 18.60 16.26 39.33
C ALA A 16 19.05 16.22 37.86
N THR A 17 20.08 15.44 37.53
CA THR A 17 20.53 15.25 36.14
C THR A 17 19.79 14.08 35.48
N VAL A 18 18.47 14.17 35.39
CA VAL A 18 17.74 13.40 34.37
C VAL A 18 17.80 14.24 33.10
N MET A 19 18.76 13.93 32.23
CA MET A 19 18.75 14.49 30.88
C MET A 19 17.63 13.82 30.11
N TYR A 20 16.60 14.58 29.75
CA TYR A 20 15.77 14.22 28.62
C TYR A 20 16.63 14.44 27.38
N SER A 21 17.00 13.34 26.70
CA SER A 21 17.39 13.44 25.31
C SER A 21 16.27 14.16 24.56
N GLN A 22 16.63 15.04 23.64
CA GLN A 22 15.69 15.41 22.59
C GLN A 22 15.27 14.09 21.94
N ASP A 23 13.97 13.84 21.87
CA ASP A 23 13.46 12.78 21.01
C ASP A 23 14.06 13.09 19.65
N GLY A 24 14.99 12.26 19.20
CA GLY A 24 15.52 12.40 17.86
C GLY A 24 14.30 12.24 17.00
N HIS A 25 13.77 13.35 16.48
CA HIS A 25 12.77 13.32 15.45
C HIS A 25 13.29 12.25 14.51
N PRO A 26 12.62 11.10 14.36
CA PRO A 26 13.06 10.19 13.33
C PRO A 26 12.98 11.10 12.12
N GLU A 27 14.13 11.41 11.52
CA GLU A 27 14.13 11.73 10.12
C GLU A 27 13.25 10.62 9.58
N THR A 28 12.09 11.01 9.08
CA THR A 28 11.19 10.14 8.36
C THR A 28 12.01 9.77 7.14
N ASN A 29 12.92 8.82 7.36
CA ASN A 29 13.46 7.94 6.37
C ASN A 29 12.21 7.24 5.90
N PHE A 30 11.48 7.93 5.02
CA PHE A 30 10.53 7.35 4.11
C PHE A 30 11.39 6.31 3.40
N ARG A 31 11.39 5.11 3.97
CA ARG A 31 11.98 3.96 3.35
C ARG A 31 11.01 3.65 2.22
N ILE A 32 11.12 4.42 1.16
CA ILE A 32 10.44 4.18 -0.10
C ILE A 32 11.07 2.89 -0.60
N VAL A 33 10.41 1.78 -0.30
CA VAL A 33 10.77 0.49 -0.87
C VAL A 33 10.20 0.50 -2.27
N PRO A 34 11.03 0.57 -3.32
CA PRO A 34 10.51 0.51 -4.67
C PRO A 34 9.84 -0.84 -4.87
N VAL A 35 8.71 -0.83 -5.58
CA VAL A 35 8.07 -2.05 -6.07
C VAL A 35 9.07 -2.83 -6.93
N SER A 36 9.09 -4.16 -6.81
CA SER A 36 10.00 -4.98 -7.62
C SER A 36 9.80 -4.68 -9.12
N PRO A 37 10.86 -4.70 -9.96
CA PRO A 37 10.75 -4.33 -11.36
C PRO A 37 9.65 -5.08 -12.12
N ASN A 38 9.50 -6.38 -11.83
CA ASN A 38 8.44 -7.21 -12.42
C ASN A 38 7.03 -6.79 -12.00
N ALA A 39 6.84 -6.45 -10.72
CA ALA A 39 5.56 -5.99 -10.21
C ALA A 39 5.25 -4.58 -10.73
N ALA A 40 6.24 -3.70 -10.75
CA ALA A 40 6.13 -2.35 -11.30
C ALA A 40 5.71 -2.38 -12.78
N SER A 41 6.34 -3.26 -13.56
CA SER A 41 6.07 -3.39 -14.98
C SER A 41 4.67 -3.94 -15.25
N LEU A 42 4.19 -4.91 -14.46
CA LEU A 42 2.82 -5.42 -14.53
C LEU A 42 1.78 -4.39 -14.05
N GLY A 43 2.06 -3.68 -12.95
CA GLY A 43 1.20 -2.62 -12.43
C GLY A 43 1.01 -1.46 -13.42
N THR A 44 2.05 -1.14 -14.20
CA THR A 44 1.96 -0.12 -15.27
C THR A 44 0.89 -0.47 -16.30
N PHE A 45 0.71 -1.76 -16.65
CA PHE A 45 -0.37 -2.18 -17.55
C PHE A 45 -1.77 -2.05 -16.92
N GLY A 46 -1.88 -2.13 -15.59
CA GLY A 46 -3.14 -1.87 -14.89
C GLY A 46 -3.45 -0.37 -14.73
N MET A 47 -2.43 0.49 -14.75
CA MET A 47 -2.57 1.94 -14.54
C MET A 47 -2.71 2.76 -15.83
N ILE A 48 -2.04 2.33 -16.91
CA ILE A 48 -2.02 3.05 -18.19
C ILE A 48 -2.79 2.22 -19.22
N PRO A 49 -4.05 2.58 -19.55
CA PRO A 49 -4.69 2.00 -20.72
C PRO A 49 -3.85 2.40 -21.94
N THR A 50 -3.47 1.44 -22.78
CA THR A 50 -2.74 1.73 -24.02
C THR A 50 -3.65 2.50 -24.95
N ASP A 51 -3.53 3.82 -24.96
CA ASP A 51 -4.30 4.68 -25.84
C ASP A 51 -3.46 5.04 -27.06
N ASN A 52 -3.98 4.80 -28.27
CA ASN A 52 -3.27 5.08 -29.52
C ASN A 52 -3.03 6.59 -29.72
N TYR A 53 -3.73 7.44 -28.96
CA TYR A 53 -3.65 8.90 -29.06
C TYR A 53 -2.30 9.48 -28.59
N VAL A 54 -1.60 8.80 -27.68
CA VAL A 54 -0.28 9.26 -27.16
C VAL A 54 0.91 8.78 -28.00
N GLY A 55 0.69 8.09 -29.12
CA GLY A 55 1.76 7.64 -30.01
C GLY A 55 2.57 6.45 -29.48
N GLN A 56 2.07 5.77 -28.44
CA GLN A 56 2.64 4.51 -27.98
C GLN A 56 2.23 3.36 -28.91
N ALA A 57 3.20 2.61 -29.42
CA ALA A 57 2.95 1.35 -30.11
C ALA A 57 2.83 0.23 -29.07
N ASN A 58 1.73 -0.52 -29.12
CA ASN A 58 1.54 -1.72 -28.29
C ASN A 58 2.12 -2.94 -29.03
N LEU A 59 3.30 -3.42 -28.60
CA LEU A 59 3.91 -4.63 -29.11
C LEU A 59 3.65 -5.79 -28.14
N THR A 60 2.83 -6.75 -28.57
CA THR A 60 2.55 -7.97 -27.82
C THR A 60 2.96 -9.20 -28.63
N ILE A 61 3.82 -10.04 -28.06
CA ILE A 61 4.26 -11.31 -28.63
C ILE A 61 3.58 -12.44 -27.83
N PRO A 62 2.58 -13.13 -28.41
CA PRO A 62 1.97 -14.28 -27.75
C PRO A 62 2.96 -15.44 -27.66
N ILE A 63 3.08 -16.07 -26.49
CA ILE A 63 3.89 -17.27 -26.27
C ILE A 63 3.00 -18.51 -26.27
N TYR A 64 1.90 -18.45 -25.50
CA TYR A 64 0.99 -19.58 -25.32
C TYR A 64 -0.37 -19.07 -24.87
N GLU A 65 -1.40 -19.89 -25.00
CA GLU A 65 -2.74 -19.59 -24.48
C GLU A 65 -3.24 -20.83 -23.73
N ILE A 66 -3.61 -20.64 -22.46
CA ILE A 66 -4.24 -21.69 -21.66
C ILE A 66 -5.75 -21.58 -21.88
N ASP A 67 -6.37 -22.67 -22.32
CA ASP A 67 -7.82 -22.80 -22.38
C ASP A 67 -8.31 -23.56 -21.15
N LEU A 68 -9.15 -22.90 -20.35
CA LEU A 68 -9.78 -23.44 -19.16
C LEU A 68 -11.28 -23.26 -19.32
N ASP A 69 -11.98 -24.35 -19.63
CA ASP A 69 -13.44 -24.39 -19.76
C ASP A 69 -14.02 -23.28 -20.67
N GLY A 70 -13.34 -23.01 -21.80
CA GLY A 70 -13.72 -22.00 -22.77
C GLY A 70 -13.21 -20.59 -22.45
N LYS A 71 -12.59 -20.37 -21.29
CA LYS A 71 -11.89 -19.13 -20.96
C LYS A 71 -10.42 -19.21 -21.34
N LYS A 72 -9.98 -18.23 -22.12
CA LYS A 72 -8.61 -18.13 -22.63
C LYS A 72 -7.77 -17.23 -21.75
N PHE A 73 -6.63 -17.75 -21.32
CA PHE A 73 -5.62 -17.05 -20.55
C PHE A 73 -4.34 -16.91 -21.39
N PRO A 74 -4.15 -15.78 -22.09
CA PRO A 74 -2.96 -15.58 -22.90
C PRO A 74 -1.73 -15.39 -22.01
N ILE A 75 -0.65 -16.10 -22.35
CA ILE A 75 0.71 -15.88 -21.86
C ILE A 75 1.44 -15.13 -22.97
N ALA A 76 1.79 -13.88 -22.73
CA ALA A 76 2.38 -13.02 -23.74
C ALA A 76 3.47 -12.12 -23.17
N LEU A 77 4.42 -11.74 -24.01
CA LEU A 77 5.38 -10.66 -23.72
C LEU A 77 4.81 -9.37 -24.27
N SER A 78 4.77 -8.33 -23.46
CA SER A 78 4.36 -6.99 -23.89
C SER A 78 5.50 -6.01 -23.69
N TYR A 79 5.79 -5.21 -24.71
CA TYR A 79 6.81 -4.17 -24.66
C TYR A 79 6.17 -2.78 -24.59
N HIS A 80 6.62 -1.96 -23.65
CA HIS A 80 6.14 -0.60 -23.47
C HIS A 80 7.05 0.38 -24.22
N THR A 81 6.48 1.11 -25.20
CA THR A 81 7.25 1.93 -26.15
C THR A 81 7.49 3.37 -25.74
N ASP A 82 7.23 3.72 -24.47
CA ASP A 82 7.41 5.05 -23.86
C ASP A 82 8.88 5.50 -23.70
N GLY A 83 9.79 4.83 -24.38
CA GLY A 83 11.24 4.95 -24.17
C GLY A 83 11.71 4.32 -22.86
N THR A 84 13.03 4.26 -22.69
CA THR A 84 13.68 3.77 -21.48
C THR A 84 14.06 4.94 -20.59
N ARG A 85 13.50 5.01 -19.38
CA ARG A 85 13.90 6.02 -18.39
C ARG A 85 15.27 5.66 -17.81
N VAL A 86 16.09 6.66 -17.45
CA VAL A 86 17.46 6.44 -16.92
C VAL A 86 17.44 5.56 -15.66
N ALA A 87 16.44 5.73 -14.80
CA ALA A 87 16.28 4.95 -13.57
C ALA A 87 15.39 3.70 -13.74
N GLN A 88 15.05 3.30 -14.96
CA GLN A 88 14.20 2.13 -15.19
C GLN A 88 15.01 0.85 -14.98
N GLU A 89 14.57 0.04 -14.04
CA GLU A 89 15.13 -1.29 -13.82
C GLU A 89 14.53 -2.31 -14.81
N ALA A 90 15.37 -3.23 -15.27
CA ALA A 90 14.93 -4.30 -16.16
C ALA A 90 14.12 -5.35 -15.38
N THR A 91 13.08 -5.89 -16.02
CA THR A 91 12.46 -7.11 -15.51
C THR A 91 13.36 -8.31 -15.82
N TRP A 92 13.02 -9.47 -15.26
CA TRP A 92 13.73 -10.72 -15.54
C TRP A 92 13.74 -11.15 -17.02
N ILE A 93 12.85 -10.60 -17.86
CA ILE A 93 12.82 -10.87 -19.31
C ILE A 93 13.44 -9.74 -20.14
N GLY A 94 13.89 -8.65 -19.51
CA GLY A 94 14.55 -7.54 -20.17
C GLY A 94 13.94 -6.18 -19.87
N LEU A 95 14.67 -5.13 -20.27
CA LEU A 95 14.27 -3.75 -20.07
C LEU A 95 13.08 -3.39 -20.97
N GLY A 96 12.03 -2.78 -20.40
CA GLY A 96 10.81 -2.41 -21.12
C GLY A 96 9.86 -3.56 -21.47
N TRP A 97 10.27 -4.81 -21.20
CA TRP A 97 9.45 -6.00 -21.42
C TRP A 97 8.74 -6.45 -20.15
N THR A 98 7.47 -6.84 -20.28
CA THR A 98 6.67 -7.45 -19.21
C THR A 98 6.11 -8.80 -19.67
N LEU A 99 6.29 -9.85 -18.85
CA LEU A 99 5.58 -11.12 -19.06
C LEU A 99 4.19 -10.98 -18.45
N GLN A 100 3.16 -11.05 -19.29
CA GLN A 100 1.76 -11.16 -18.88
C GLN A 100 1.43 -12.66 -18.71
N ALA A 101 1.48 -13.16 -17.48
CA ALA A 101 1.18 -14.56 -17.16
C ALA A 101 0.60 -14.69 -15.74
N GLY A 102 -0.73 -14.66 -15.62
CA GLY A 102 -1.43 -14.91 -14.35
C GLY A 102 -1.82 -13.66 -13.54
N GLY A 103 -1.35 -12.48 -13.93
CA GLY A 103 -1.73 -11.21 -13.28
C GLY A 103 -0.97 -10.91 -12.00
N CYS A 104 -1.24 -9.75 -11.40
CA CYS A 104 -0.66 -9.35 -10.12
C CYS A 104 -1.55 -8.38 -9.34
N VAL A 105 -1.23 -8.23 -8.05
CA VAL A 105 -1.65 -7.10 -7.23
C VAL A 105 -0.39 -6.39 -6.76
N VAL A 106 -0.32 -5.08 -7.00
CA VAL A 106 0.78 -4.21 -6.62
C VAL A 106 0.28 -3.23 -5.58
N ARG A 107 1.08 -2.98 -4.55
CA ARG A 107 0.80 -1.99 -3.51
C ARG A 107 1.75 -0.82 -3.64
N GLN A 108 1.19 0.38 -3.58
CA GLN A 108 1.90 1.63 -3.37
C GLN A 108 1.56 2.13 -1.97
N VAL A 109 2.55 2.11 -1.07
CA VAL A 109 2.37 2.60 0.29
C VAL A 109 2.40 4.13 0.29
N GLN A 110 1.39 4.75 0.89
CA GLN A 110 1.32 6.19 1.16
C GLN A 110 1.51 6.36 2.66
N GLY A 111 2.59 7.03 3.09
CA GLY A 111 2.87 7.16 4.53
C GLY A 111 3.24 5.83 5.21
N THR A 112 2.33 5.30 6.01
CA THR A 112 2.46 4.11 6.84
C THR A 112 1.57 3.00 6.32
N ASP A 113 2.14 1.81 6.13
CA ASP A 113 1.42 0.58 5.79
C ASP A 113 0.05 0.49 6.49
N ASP A 114 -1.03 0.48 5.70
CA ASP A 114 -2.43 0.39 6.16
C ASP A 114 -2.67 -0.64 7.27
N PHE A 115 -1.99 -1.79 7.20
CA PHE A 115 -2.12 -2.91 8.12
C PHE A 115 -1.12 -2.89 9.28
N ALA A 116 -0.28 -1.85 9.40
CA ALA A 116 0.53 -1.58 10.58
C ALA A 116 -0.32 -1.00 11.72
N ALA A 117 0.20 -0.99 12.95
CA ALA A 117 -0.56 -0.60 14.14
C ALA A 117 -1.20 0.79 14.07
N ARG A 118 -0.59 1.72 13.32
CA ARG A 118 -1.05 3.10 13.13
C ARG A 118 -1.36 3.47 11.67
N GLY A 119 -1.42 2.47 10.78
CA GLY A 119 -1.81 2.64 9.39
C GLY A 119 -3.31 2.80 9.23
N CYS A 120 -3.73 3.44 8.13
CA CYS A 120 -5.08 3.92 7.89
C CYS A 120 -6.17 2.84 8.14
N TYR A 121 -6.01 1.64 7.59
CA TYR A 121 -6.99 0.54 7.76
C TYR A 121 -7.17 0.06 9.20
N ASN A 122 -6.12 0.11 10.02
CA ASN A 122 -6.15 -0.38 11.39
C ASN A 122 -6.69 0.63 12.41
N LEU A 123 -6.99 1.86 11.99
CA LEU A 123 -7.53 2.90 12.85
C LEU A 123 -9.03 2.67 13.05
N THR A 124 -9.44 2.28 14.25
CA THR A 124 -10.85 1.95 14.54
C THR A 124 -11.67 3.15 15.03
N ASP A 125 -10.98 4.22 15.40
CA ASP A 125 -11.55 5.35 16.13
C ASP A 125 -11.16 6.70 15.50
N ALA A 126 -10.77 6.71 14.23
CA ALA A 126 -10.40 7.92 13.51
C ALA A 126 -11.47 9.02 13.65
N PRO A 127 -11.10 10.31 13.88
CA PRO A 127 -12.06 11.34 14.26
C PRO A 127 -13.21 11.55 13.26
N TRP A 128 -12.94 11.37 11.97
CA TRP A 128 -13.96 11.49 10.91
C TRP A 128 -14.99 10.35 10.88
N LEU A 129 -14.72 9.21 11.53
CA LEU A 129 -15.69 8.11 11.65
C LEU A 129 -16.83 8.40 12.64
N THR A 130 -16.59 9.30 13.59
CA THR A 130 -17.56 9.66 14.62
C THR A 130 -18.07 11.09 14.47
N ASN A 131 -17.23 12.01 13.98
CA ASN A 131 -17.61 13.39 13.70
C ASN A 131 -17.11 13.86 12.32
N PRO A 132 -17.94 13.82 11.27
CA PRO A 132 -17.56 14.25 9.93
C PRO A 132 -17.38 15.78 9.81
N ARG A 133 -17.72 16.55 10.85
CA ARG A 133 -17.52 18.02 10.88
C ARG A 133 -16.12 18.41 11.34
N PHE A 134 -15.27 17.45 11.69
CA PHE A 134 -13.89 17.66 12.14
C PHE A 134 -13.74 18.65 13.30
N GLU A 135 -14.74 18.70 14.19
CA GLU A 135 -14.69 19.63 15.32
C GLU A 135 -13.59 19.19 16.30
N VAL A 136 -12.66 20.11 16.56
CA VAL A 136 -11.58 19.93 17.53
C VAL A 136 -12.07 20.42 18.88
N THR A 137 -12.03 19.53 19.87
CA THR A 137 -12.33 19.81 21.29
C THR A 137 -11.11 19.48 22.13
N ASP A 138 -11.04 19.99 23.36
CA ASP A 138 -9.94 19.66 24.27
C ASP A 138 -9.79 18.15 24.52
N GLN A 139 -10.88 17.37 24.42
CA GLN A 139 -10.83 15.92 24.60
C GLN A 139 -10.23 15.15 23.41
N ASN A 140 -10.29 15.70 22.19
CA ASN A 140 -9.79 15.03 20.98
C ASN A 140 -8.56 15.71 20.36
N LEU A 141 -8.11 16.85 20.92
CA LEU A 141 -6.98 17.63 20.46
C LEU A 141 -5.71 16.78 20.33
N GLU A 142 -5.36 16.00 21.35
CA GLU A 142 -4.17 15.13 21.32
C GLU A 142 -4.20 14.17 20.13
N LYS A 143 -5.37 13.62 19.84
CA LYS A 143 -5.56 12.69 18.74
C LYS A 143 -5.39 13.36 17.38
N TYR A 144 -6.03 14.51 17.17
CA TYR A 144 -5.83 15.30 15.95
C TYR A 144 -4.36 15.69 15.77
N MET A 145 -3.70 16.12 16.85
CA MET A 145 -2.27 16.42 16.83
C MET A 145 -1.42 15.21 16.47
N GLY A 146 -1.84 13.99 16.80
CA GLY A 146 -1.19 12.76 16.35
C GLY A 146 -1.21 12.61 14.81
N TYR A 147 -2.33 12.89 14.14
CA TYR A 147 -2.38 12.89 12.68
C TYR A 147 -1.50 14.00 12.09
N PHE A 148 -1.54 15.22 12.64
CA PHE A 148 -0.70 16.33 12.17
C PHE A 148 0.80 16.07 12.32
N LYS A 149 1.20 15.33 13.35
CA LYS A 149 2.60 14.93 13.57
C LYS A 149 3.03 13.72 12.73
N GLY A 150 2.10 13.05 12.06
CA GLY A 150 2.35 11.81 11.33
C GLY A 150 2.46 10.57 12.24
N ASP A 151 2.01 10.66 13.49
CA ASP A 151 1.92 9.48 14.37
C ASP A 151 0.87 8.51 13.87
N TYR A 152 -0.24 9.01 13.31
CA TYR A 152 -1.32 8.23 12.72
C TYR A 152 -1.44 8.56 11.24
N ASP A 153 -1.68 7.54 10.43
CA ASP A 153 -1.85 7.72 9.00
C ASP A 153 -3.32 7.83 8.60
N ALA A 154 -3.68 8.93 7.95
CA ALA A 154 -5.01 9.13 7.40
C ALA A 154 -5.08 8.84 5.89
N GLU A 155 -3.94 8.62 5.24
CA GLU A 155 -3.83 8.37 3.82
C GLU A 155 -3.90 6.85 3.59
N PRO A 156 -4.89 6.34 2.85
CA PRO A 156 -4.94 4.92 2.53
C PRO A 156 -3.89 4.56 1.49
N ASP A 157 -3.36 3.33 1.57
CA ASP A 157 -2.50 2.80 0.54
C ASP A 157 -3.29 2.52 -0.75
N MET A 158 -2.61 2.74 -1.87
CA MET A 158 -3.18 2.43 -3.18
C MET A 158 -2.74 1.04 -3.64
N PHE A 159 -3.69 0.22 -4.05
CA PHE A 159 -3.44 -1.08 -4.64
C PHE A 159 -3.90 -1.07 -6.09
N TYR A 160 -3.12 -1.71 -6.96
CA TYR A 160 -3.41 -1.87 -8.38
C TYR A 160 -3.45 -3.34 -8.70
N PHE A 161 -4.41 -3.78 -9.51
CA PHE A 161 -4.50 -5.18 -9.91
C PHE A 161 -4.65 -5.31 -11.42
N ASN A 162 -4.12 -6.42 -11.94
CA ASN A 162 -4.43 -6.91 -13.27
C ASN A 162 -4.57 -8.44 -13.22
N ALA A 163 -5.68 -9.00 -13.69
CA ALA A 163 -5.88 -10.45 -13.69
C ALA A 163 -7.05 -10.85 -14.59
N GLY A 164 -6.88 -11.92 -15.39
CA GLY A 164 -7.98 -12.48 -16.17
C GLY A 164 -8.63 -11.51 -17.17
N GLY A 165 -7.88 -10.52 -17.65
CA GLY A 165 -8.41 -9.45 -18.51
C GLY A 165 -9.01 -8.27 -17.75
N HIS A 166 -9.09 -8.34 -16.42
CA HIS A 166 -9.57 -7.26 -15.57
C HIS A 166 -8.42 -6.42 -15.02
N SER A 167 -8.66 -5.12 -14.87
CA SER A 167 -7.72 -4.23 -14.21
C SER A 167 -8.41 -3.11 -13.43
N GLY A 168 -7.68 -2.53 -12.50
CA GLY A 168 -8.16 -1.39 -11.73
C GLY A 168 -7.28 -1.03 -10.55
N SER A 169 -7.76 -0.05 -9.80
CA SER A 169 -7.16 0.36 -8.53
C SER A 169 -8.14 0.11 -7.39
N MET A 170 -7.65 0.06 -6.16
CA MET A 170 -8.45 -0.15 -4.98
C MET A 170 -7.70 0.38 -3.75
N TYR A 171 -8.45 0.68 -2.70
CA TYR A 171 -7.90 1.14 -1.42
C TYR A 171 -8.80 0.66 -0.29
N PHE A 172 -8.29 0.65 0.94
CA PHE A 172 -9.09 0.27 2.09
C PHE A 172 -9.63 1.50 2.81
N ASP A 173 -10.95 1.55 3.00
CA ASP A 173 -11.56 2.56 3.85
C ASP A 173 -11.27 2.27 5.34
N VAL A 174 -11.17 3.34 6.11
CA VAL A 174 -11.06 3.25 7.57
C VAL A 174 -12.36 2.66 8.13
N LEU A 175 -12.24 1.59 8.90
CA LEU A 175 -13.40 0.86 9.42
C LEU A 175 -13.79 1.35 10.82
N LYS A 176 -15.08 1.67 11.00
CA LYS A 176 -15.68 1.86 12.33
C LYS A 176 -15.82 0.50 13.03
N ASN A 177 -14.79 0.11 13.79
CA ASN A 177 -14.70 -1.14 14.55
C ASN A 177 -14.88 -2.44 13.75
N ASN A 178 -13.75 -2.97 13.25
CA ASN A 178 -13.24 -4.31 13.54
C ASN A 178 -12.16 -4.64 12.53
N ARG A 179 -10.98 -5.05 13.02
CA ARG A 179 -9.93 -5.67 12.20
C ARG A 179 -10.46 -6.95 11.60
N GLN A 180 -10.95 -6.89 10.37
CA GLN A 180 -11.47 -8.06 9.69
C GLN A 180 -10.28 -8.89 9.19
N LEU A 181 -10.33 -10.21 9.44
CA LEU A 181 -9.37 -11.14 8.86
C LEU A 181 -9.43 -11.11 7.33
N ASN A 182 -10.63 -10.90 6.79
CA ASN A 182 -10.89 -10.75 5.37
C ASN A 182 -11.29 -9.30 5.10
N ALA A 183 -10.30 -8.46 4.80
CA ALA A 183 -10.51 -7.08 4.43
C ALA A 183 -11.08 -6.99 3.01
N VAL A 184 -12.08 -6.12 2.82
CA VAL A 184 -12.69 -5.85 1.51
C VAL A 184 -12.36 -4.41 1.14
N PRO A 185 -11.62 -4.16 0.05
CA PRO A 185 -11.29 -2.81 -0.37
C PRO A 185 -12.45 -2.18 -1.18
N THR A 186 -12.42 -0.87 -1.27
CA THR A 186 -13.21 -0.11 -2.23
C THR A 186 -12.51 -0.17 -3.59
N ILE A 187 -13.18 -0.77 -4.58
CA ILE A 187 -12.62 -1.01 -5.92
C ILE A 187 -12.96 0.18 -6.83
N GLN A 188 -11.93 0.73 -7.47
CA GLN A 188 -12.00 1.78 -8.47
C GLN A 188 -11.63 1.21 -9.84
N THR A 189 -12.64 0.76 -10.58
CA THR A 189 -12.50 0.27 -11.96
C THR A 189 -13.73 0.67 -12.77
N GLN A 190 -13.56 0.79 -14.10
CA GLN A 190 -14.68 0.97 -15.03
C GLN A 190 -15.36 -0.37 -15.36
N GLU A 191 -14.77 -1.49 -14.94
CA GLU A 191 -15.24 -2.84 -15.21
C GLU A 191 -16.11 -3.36 -14.05
N LYS A 192 -16.95 -4.36 -14.34
CA LYS A 192 -17.70 -5.05 -13.29
C LYS A 192 -16.85 -6.18 -12.71
N VAL A 193 -16.04 -5.87 -11.69
CA VAL A 193 -15.36 -6.88 -10.86
C VAL A 193 -16.29 -7.30 -9.73
N VAL A 194 -16.43 -8.60 -9.49
CA VAL A 194 -17.41 -9.12 -8.52
C VAL A 194 -16.95 -8.92 -7.09
N LYS A 195 -15.70 -9.31 -6.79
CA LYS A 195 -15.22 -9.28 -5.41
C LYS A 195 -13.70 -9.32 -5.33
N MET A 196 -13.14 -8.47 -4.47
CA MET A 196 -11.77 -8.54 -4.00
C MET A 196 -11.76 -8.75 -2.49
N VAL A 197 -10.91 -9.66 -2.02
CA VAL A 197 -10.70 -9.91 -0.58
C VAL A 197 -9.21 -10.02 -0.31
N TYR A 198 -8.76 -9.34 0.73
CA TYR A 198 -7.42 -9.49 1.27
C TYR A 198 -7.48 -10.18 2.63
N ASN A 199 -6.80 -11.31 2.76
CA ASN A 199 -6.66 -11.96 4.04
C ASN A 199 -5.43 -11.42 4.77
N THR A 200 -5.68 -10.72 5.89
CA THR A 200 -4.65 -10.01 6.65
C THR A 200 -3.72 -10.94 7.43
N SER A 201 -4.14 -12.19 7.69
CA SER A 201 -3.37 -13.19 8.44
C SER A 201 -2.31 -13.86 7.57
N ASN A 202 -2.71 -14.37 6.41
CA ASN A 202 -1.82 -15.09 5.50
C ASN A 202 -1.27 -14.21 4.36
N LYS A 203 -1.68 -12.92 4.30
CA LYS A 203 -1.28 -11.94 3.28
C LYS A 203 -1.54 -12.41 1.84
N THR A 204 -2.74 -12.97 1.62
CA THR A 204 -3.19 -13.40 0.30
C THR A 204 -4.36 -12.58 -0.21
N TRP A 205 -4.32 -12.25 -1.50
CA TRP A 205 -5.43 -11.66 -2.23
C TRP A 205 -6.25 -12.71 -2.96
N THR A 206 -7.55 -12.50 -3.02
CA THR A 206 -8.48 -13.31 -3.81
C THR A 206 -9.38 -12.39 -4.63
N MET A 207 -9.35 -12.56 -5.95
CA MET A 207 -10.27 -11.91 -6.89
C MET A 207 -11.26 -12.93 -7.42
N THR A 208 -12.53 -12.58 -7.47
CA THR A 208 -13.56 -13.36 -8.17
C THR A 208 -14.12 -12.52 -9.30
N ASP A 209 -14.20 -13.11 -10.50
CA ASP A 209 -14.81 -12.47 -11.67
C ASP A 209 -16.31 -12.82 -11.81
N LEU A 210 -16.96 -12.28 -12.85
CA LEU A 210 -18.39 -12.50 -13.13
C LEU A 210 -18.71 -13.92 -13.59
N GLU A 211 -17.72 -14.63 -14.12
CA GLU A 211 -17.85 -15.98 -14.64
C GLU A 211 -17.60 -17.03 -13.54
N GLY A 212 -17.16 -16.59 -12.36
CA GLY A 212 -16.90 -17.42 -11.19
C GLY A 212 -15.47 -17.92 -11.07
N TYR A 213 -14.54 -17.49 -11.94
CA TYR A 213 -13.13 -17.82 -11.78
C TYR A 213 -12.54 -17.07 -10.60
N VAL A 214 -11.68 -17.78 -9.86
CA VAL A 214 -11.03 -17.27 -8.66
C VAL A 214 -9.53 -17.18 -8.89
N TYR A 215 -9.00 -15.97 -8.76
CA TYR A 215 -7.58 -15.68 -8.87
C TYR A 215 -7.02 -15.44 -7.48
N SER A 216 -5.93 -16.13 -7.14
CA SER A 216 -5.28 -16.02 -5.84
C SER A 216 -3.86 -15.51 -5.99
N PHE A 217 -3.49 -14.51 -5.19
CA PHE A 217 -2.16 -13.92 -5.19
C PHE A 217 -1.57 -13.96 -3.78
N SER A 218 -0.35 -14.44 -3.65
CA SER A 218 0.40 -14.42 -2.40
C SER A 218 1.50 -13.36 -2.46
N THR A 219 1.83 -12.82 -1.29
CA THR A 219 2.97 -11.92 -1.15
C THR A 219 4.27 -12.73 -1.34
N LYS A 220 5.22 -12.20 -2.13
CA LYS A 220 6.57 -12.76 -2.25
C LYS A 220 7.48 -12.23 -1.16
#